data_AF-A0A7J7J927-F1
#
_entry.id   AF-A0A7J7J927-F1
#
_cell.length_a   1.000
_cell.length_b   1.000
_cell.length_c   1.000
_cell.angle_alpha   90.00
_cell.angle_beta   90.00
_cell.angle_gamma   90.00
#
_symmetry.space_group_name_H-M   'P 1'
#
loop_
_entity.id
_entity.type
_entity.pdbx_description
1 polymer ?
#
loop_
_entity_poly.entity_id
_entity_poly.type
_entity_poly.pdbx_seq_one_letter_code
_entity_poly.pdbx_strand_id
1 'polypeptide(L)'
;METKISAHTQKSVGNVATLDLLKASGVWITDDQLFIGYKVKNRIEDVICLCRQTSQNIHNSSTLSSNESLAKFEGVMDLQINNIMDGVVELTGNNQSKKLCDYLLRKLELIHLINPLLCSSISAYIASESETTRALATQNKNCFQHDMQEAIRNVVLCLQSTEKQLLEHIPCFNKEDDFSLAQEWLSEKSSVRSSTGFQSVEMCIKYGNKLAGLLCDGAEKRQLKVLCCRVELAANQLKDLHAKRTIREGHERIGTNQLAYHLSHLKDGIIETISRKTFDDFQHFNLPLNMLEKAALTAHFKQHREQVFVEKQLHFEEMHRRLVTNINLICWIHMIPNASKMEKVQHEAAVLSASSSYVVWGAKLLFSNPYNNVFQKHFTKVKQVWQLKVNQLKSLCLSEANLRTYKNIQSTYTLKDCSSCICDLSFSSQLMLLANPANTDSQVFHEHLLKKGEDVDKPTNWASADSDLILTAKKLATVMSKLVDLVRNDRCTKERLLQSSQNISRTSDAFSCLTKHLAMKCADEYSQSLLLKLYERIPTLSTQLKMVCTVKAATIGSGTVGCSNDKQATEMLLENAKNLMAAVREAVHTAAAASINIRISSK
;
A
#
# COMPACT_ATOMS: atom_id res chain seq x y z
N MET A 1 -1.11 51.59 51.81
CA MET A 1 -2.57 51.45 51.63
C MET A 1 -2.92 50.02 51.88
N GLU A 2 -3.57 49.79 53.01
CA GLU A 2 -4.05 48.49 53.46
C GLU A 2 -5.19 48.00 52.57
N THR A 3 -5.17 46.71 52.21
CA THR A 3 -6.40 45.94 52.01
C THR A 3 -6.15 44.51 52.45
N LYS A 4 -6.61 44.21 53.68
CA LYS A 4 -6.93 42.85 54.12
C LYS A 4 -8.03 42.30 53.22
N ILE A 5 -7.79 41.14 52.59
CA ILE A 5 -8.87 40.25 52.18
C ILE A 5 -8.78 38.98 53.03
N SER A 6 -9.91 38.73 53.66
CA SER A 6 -10.25 37.67 54.59
C SER A 6 -9.95 36.26 54.07
N ALA A 7 -9.53 35.41 55.01
CA ALA A 7 -9.41 33.97 54.89
C ALA A 7 -10.70 33.31 54.37
N HIS A 8 -10.58 32.45 53.36
CA HIS A 8 -11.33 31.20 53.18
C HIS A 8 -10.74 30.43 51.99
N THR A 9 -9.69 29.62 52.24
CA THR A 9 -9.28 28.46 51.41
C THR A 9 -8.12 27.73 52.11
N GLN A 10 -8.37 27.23 53.32
CA GLN A 10 -7.57 26.14 53.86
C GLN A 10 -8.32 24.83 53.60
N LYS A 11 -7.88 24.09 52.57
CA LYS A 11 -7.77 22.61 52.55
C LYS A 11 -7.30 22.09 51.19
N SER A 12 -5.99 22.09 50.97
CA SER A 12 -5.24 21.02 50.29
C SER A 12 -3.75 21.23 50.56
N VAL A 13 -3.35 21.00 51.81
CA VAL A 13 -1.95 20.97 52.21
C VAL A 13 -1.33 19.70 51.61
N GLY A 14 -0.49 19.88 50.61
CA GLY A 14 0.29 18.79 50.02
C GLY A 14 1.18 19.21 48.87
N ASN A 15 1.82 20.40 48.92
CA ASN A 15 3.02 20.74 48.12
C ASN A 15 3.63 22.13 48.38
N VAL A 16 3.48 22.69 49.59
CA VAL A 16 4.10 23.99 49.93
C VAL A 16 5.64 23.91 49.84
N ALA A 17 6.23 22.75 50.15
CA ALA A 17 7.69 22.56 50.14
C ALA A 17 8.35 22.68 48.75
N THR A 18 7.67 22.29 47.66
CA THR A 18 8.19 22.42 46.28
C THR A 18 8.18 23.85 45.74
N LEU A 19 7.24 24.67 46.22
CA LEU A 19 7.10 26.07 45.81
C LEU A 19 8.15 26.96 46.49
N ASP A 20 8.50 26.64 47.74
CA ASP A 20 9.55 27.35 48.48
C ASP A 20 10.96 27.03 47.94
N LEU A 21 11.18 25.81 47.43
CA LEU A 21 12.43 25.40 46.77
C LEU A 21 12.66 26.10 45.42
N LEU A 22 11.60 26.39 44.66
CA LEU A 22 11.72 27.14 43.39
C LEU A 22 11.97 28.64 43.64
N LYS A 23 11.36 29.24 44.67
CA LYS A 23 11.65 30.61 45.07
C LYS A 23 13.09 30.81 45.57
N ALA A 24 13.68 29.78 46.20
CA ALA A 24 15.07 29.77 46.64
C ALA A 24 16.09 29.73 45.48
N SER A 25 15.67 29.38 44.25
CA SER A 25 16.55 29.25 43.09
C SER A 25 16.79 30.55 42.29
N GLY A 26 16.21 31.67 42.73
CA GLY A 26 16.39 32.98 42.05
C GLY A 26 15.66 33.13 40.72
N VAL A 27 14.88 32.13 40.30
CA VAL A 27 14.00 32.20 39.12
C VAL A 27 12.68 32.86 39.53
N TRP A 28 12.49 34.12 39.13
CA TRP A 28 11.22 34.83 39.32
C TRP A 28 10.17 34.26 38.36
N ILE A 29 9.43 33.24 38.80
CA ILE A 29 8.21 32.80 38.13
C ILE A 29 7.13 33.83 38.48
N THR A 30 6.57 34.51 37.48
CA THR A 30 5.48 35.47 37.72
C THR A 30 4.23 34.73 38.22
N ASP A 31 3.38 35.39 39.01
CA ASP A 31 2.12 34.80 39.51
C ASP A 31 1.24 34.31 38.34
N ASP A 32 1.31 34.98 37.19
CA ASP A 32 0.64 34.56 35.94
C ASP A 32 1.16 33.22 35.41
N GLN A 33 2.48 32.95 35.47
CA GLN A 33 3.06 31.68 35.03
C GLN A 33 2.71 30.53 35.97
N LEU A 34 2.65 30.79 37.28
CA LEU A 34 2.19 29.83 38.29
C LEU A 34 0.69 29.52 38.13
N PHE A 35 -0.12 30.54 37.85
CA PHE A 35 -1.56 30.40 37.59
C PHE A 35 -1.86 29.63 36.30
N ILE A 36 -1.14 29.93 35.21
CA ILE A 36 -1.23 29.18 33.95
C ILE A 36 -0.83 27.72 34.18
N GLY A 37 0.27 27.47 34.90
CA GLY A 37 0.71 26.12 35.25
C GLY A 37 -0.32 25.32 36.05
N TYR A 38 -0.99 25.97 37.01
CA TYR A 38 -2.06 25.36 37.80
C TYR A 38 -3.31 25.04 36.95
N LYS A 39 -3.70 25.96 36.07
CA LYS A 39 -4.85 25.77 35.16
C LYS A 39 -4.61 24.63 34.16
N VAL A 40 -3.42 24.56 33.58
CA VAL A 40 -3.02 23.47 32.66
C VAL A 40 -3.00 22.13 33.39
N LYS A 41 -2.48 22.09 34.62
CA LYS A 41 -2.45 20.86 35.43
C LYS A 41 -3.86 20.33 35.74
N ASN A 42 -4.76 21.20 36.19
CA ASN A 42 -6.15 20.80 36.45
C ASN A 42 -6.83 20.29 35.17
N ARG A 43 -6.58 20.96 34.04
CA ARG A 43 -7.12 20.53 32.75
C ARG A 43 -6.59 19.16 32.29
N ILE A 44 -5.31 18.87 32.53
CA ILE A 44 -4.73 17.54 32.31
C ILE A 44 -5.44 16.48 33.16
N GLU A 45 -5.67 16.75 34.44
CA GLU A 45 -6.37 15.85 35.35
C GLU A 45 -7.82 15.59 34.91
N ASP A 46 -8.54 16.63 34.44
CA ASP A 46 -9.89 16.51 33.89
C ASP A 46 -9.92 15.58 32.66
N VAL A 47 -9.01 15.78 31.71
CA VAL A 47 -8.91 14.96 30.50
C VAL A 47 -8.55 13.52 30.84
N ILE A 48 -7.64 13.30 31.79
CA ILE A 48 -7.29 11.95 32.27
C ILE A 48 -8.52 11.28 32.92
N CYS A 49 -9.30 12.02 33.71
CA CYS A 49 -10.53 11.52 34.32
C CYS A 49 -11.53 11.06 33.26
N LEU A 50 -11.77 11.90 32.25
CA LEU A 50 -12.62 11.57 31.10
C LEU A 50 -12.12 10.34 30.33
N CYS A 51 -10.82 10.24 30.07
CA CYS A 51 -10.21 9.06 29.44
C CYS A 51 -10.45 7.78 30.24
N ARG A 52 -10.28 7.81 31.57
CA ARG A 52 -10.53 6.65 32.44
C ARG A 52 -12.01 6.26 32.46
N GLN A 53 -12.91 7.24 32.53
CA GLN A 53 -14.35 6.99 32.48
C GLN A 53 -14.75 6.35 31.13
N THR A 54 -14.21 6.88 30.03
CA THR A 54 -14.45 6.34 28.68
C THR A 54 -13.91 4.92 28.54
N SER A 55 -12.72 4.64 29.06
CA SER A 55 -12.15 3.30 29.08
C SER A 55 -13.02 2.30 29.85
N GLN A 56 -13.57 2.71 31.00
CA GLN A 56 -14.50 1.91 31.78
C GLN A 56 -15.82 1.66 31.03
N ASN A 57 -16.36 2.67 30.36
CA ASN A 57 -17.55 2.53 29.52
C ASN A 57 -17.32 1.52 28.39
N ILE A 58 -16.16 1.58 27.71
CA ILE A 58 -15.78 0.59 26.69
C ILE A 58 -15.70 -0.82 27.29
N HIS A 59 -15.12 -0.98 28.48
CA HIS A 59 -15.06 -2.28 29.15
C HIS A 59 -16.46 -2.84 29.42
N ASN A 60 -17.35 -1.99 29.94
CA ASN A 60 -18.73 -2.34 30.28
C ASN A 60 -19.60 -2.57 29.02
N SER A 61 -19.20 -2.14 27.83
CA SER A 61 -19.95 -2.40 26.59
C SER A 61 -20.15 -3.88 26.30
N SER A 62 -19.39 -4.76 26.96
CA SER A 62 -19.57 -6.21 26.90
C SER A 62 -20.91 -6.71 27.43
N THR A 63 -21.56 -5.97 28.33
CA THR A 63 -22.84 -6.34 28.95
C THR A 63 -24.05 -5.82 28.16
N LEU A 64 -23.84 -5.07 27.07
CA LEU A 64 -24.92 -4.52 26.26
C LEU A 64 -25.65 -5.64 25.51
N SER A 65 -26.98 -5.70 25.70
CA SER A 65 -27.84 -6.75 25.15
C SER A 65 -29.03 -6.24 24.34
N SER A 66 -29.25 -4.92 24.27
CA SER A 66 -30.38 -4.32 23.55
C SER A 66 -29.98 -3.14 22.67
N ASN A 67 -30.71 -2.92 21.57
CA ASN A 67 -30.47 -1.78 20.67
C ASN A 67 -30.68 -0.42 21.36
N GLU A 68 -31.58 -0.34 22.35
CA GLU A 68 -31.77 0.87 23.15
C GLU A 68 -30.55 1.17 24.01
N SER A 69 -29.98 0.15 24.66
CA SER A 69 -28.75 0.30 25.45
C SER A 69 -27.55 0.71 24.58
N LEU A 70 -27.48 0.19 23.35
CA LEU A 70 -26.47 0.56 22.37
C LEU A 70 -26.60 2.03 21.93
N ALA A 71 -27.81 2.51 21.64
CA ALA A 71 -28.02 3.91 21.26
C ALA A 71 -27.63 4.90 22.36
N LYS A 72 -27.94 4.56 23.63
CA LYS A 72 -27.48 5.34 24.80
C LYS A 72 -25.97 5.33 24.93
N PHE A 73 -25.34 4.16 24.74
CA PHE A 73 -23.90 4.01 24.76
C PHE A 73 -23.22 4.85 23.66
N GLU A 74 -23.72 4.78 22.43
CA GLU A 74 -23.19 5.53 21.28
C GLU A 74 -23.19 7.04 21.55
N GLY A 75 -24.32 7.59 22.02
CA GLY A 75 -24.41 9.02 22.35
C GLY A 75 -23.48 9.46 23.50
N VAL A 76 -23.33 8.64 24.54
CA VAL A 76 -22.38 8.92 25.64
C VAL A 76 -20.94 8.88 25.14
N MET A 77 -20.59 7.87 24.35
CA MET A 77 -19.24 7.70 23.82
C MET A 77 -18.85 8.85 22.89
N ASP A 78 -19.73 9.26 21.96
CA ASP A 78 -19.44 10.37 21.04
C ASP A 78 -19.16 11.67 21.80
N LEU A 79 -19.97 12.00 22.81
CA LEU A 79 -19.76 13.17 23.66
C LEU A 79 -18.44 13.09 24.43
N GLN A 80 -18.14 11.94 25.04
CA GLN A 80 -16.91 11.74 25.82
C GLN A 80 -15.66 11.85 24.95
N ILE A 81 -15.66 11.19 23.78
CA ILE A 81 -14.52 11.23 22.86
C ILE A 81 -14.30 12.65 22.34
N ASN A 82 -15.36 13.38 21.97
CA ASN A 82 -15.24 14.78 21.55
C ASN A 82 -14.67 15.67 22.67
N ASN A 83 -15.14 15.52 23.90
CA ASN A 83 -14.60 16.26 25.04
C ASN A 83 -13.12 15.94 25.32
N ILE A 84 -12.72 14.68 25.15
CA ILE A 84 -11.32 14.25 25.25
C ILE A 84 -10.49 14.92 24.14
N MET A 85 -10.97 14.88 22.90
CA MET A 85 -10.30 15.54 21.78
C MET A 85 -10.11 17.03 22.04
N ASP A 86 -11.16 17.75 22.40
CA ASP A 86 -11.12 19.20 22.63
C ASP A 86 -10.11 19.53 23.75
N GLY A 87 -10.15 18.76 24.85
CA GLY A 87 -9.21 18.92 25.95
C GLY A 87 -7.76 18.63 25.55
N VAL A 88 -7.50 17.58 24.77
CA VAL A 88 -6.15 17.27 24.29
C VAL A 88 -5.67 18.33 23.29
N VAL A 89 -6.51 18.77 22.35
CA VAL A 89 -6.16 19.82 21.38
C VAL A 89 -5.79 21.11 22.12
N GLU A 90 -6.58 21.52 23.12
CA GLU A 90 -6.29 22.66 23.99
C GLU A 90 -4.92 22.52 24.67
N LEU A 91 -4.61 21.33 25.21
CA LEU A 91 -3.33 21.05 25.86
C LEU A 91 -2.15 21.05 24.88
N THR A 92 -2.33 20.57 23.65
CA THR A 92 -1.30 20.60 22.60
C THR A 92 -0.99 22.01 22.08
N GLY A 93 -1.91 22.96 22.25
CA GLY A 93 -1.70 24.37 21.91
C GLY A 93 -0.80 25.13 22.91
N ASN A 94 -0.61 24.61 24.12
CA ASN A 94 0.05 25.31 25.23
C ASN A 94 1.56 24.99 25.37
N ASN A 95 2.33 25.00 24.26
CA ASN A 95 3.79 24.79 24.23
C ASN A 95 4.30 23.41 24.72
N GLN A 96 3.60 22.31 24.39
CA GLN A 96 4.17 20.96 24.52
C GLN A 96 5.14 20.62 23.37
N SER A 97 5.99 19.60 23.56
CA SER A 97 6.86 19.08 22.50
C SER A 97 6.05 18.65 21.27
N LYS A 98 6.44 19.13 20.08
CA LYS A 98 5.75 18.82 18.81
C LYS A 98 5.55 17.31 18.58
N LYS A 99 6.54 16.48 18.95
CA LYS A 99 6.46 15.02 18.84
C LYS A 99 5.36 14.42 19.72
N LEU A 100 5.17 14.98 20.92
CA LEU A 100 4.11 14.57 21.85
C LEU A 100 2.74 14.96 21.30
N CYS A 101 2.59 16.20 20.82
CA CYS A 101 1.35 16.65 20.20
C CYS A 101 0.96 15.77 19.01
N ASP A 102 1.91 15.49 18.10
CA ASP A 102 1.67 14.64 16.94
C ASP A 102 1.27 13.21 17.34
N TYR A 103 1.88 12.64 18.39
CA TYR A 103 1.52 11.31 18.90
C TYR A 103 0.13 11.28 19.52
N LEU A 104 -0.21 12.27 20.35
CA LEU A 104 -1.52 12.37 20.99
C LEU A 104 -2.64 12.51 19.95
N LEU A 105 -2.48 13.42 18.98
CA LEU A 105 -3.45 13.62 17.89
C LEU A 105 -3.68 12.32 17.09
N ARG A 106 -2.61 11.59 16.78
CA ARG A 106 -2.71 10.29 16.09
C ARG A 106 -3.45 9.22 16.91
N LYS A 107 -3.31 9.20 18.24
CA LYS A 107 -4.11 8.31 19.10
C LYS A 107 -5.58 8.70 19.13
N LEU A 108 -5.90 9.99 19.11
CA LEU A 108 -7.29 10.46 18.99
C LEU A 108 -7.91 10.08 17.64
N GLU A 109 -7.18 10.21 16.54
CA GLU A 109 -7.61 9.75 15.22
C GLU A 109 -7.96 8.25 15.22
N LEU A 110 -7.15 7.43 15.91
CA LEU A 110 -7.41 6.01 16.07
C LEU A 110 -8.68 5.74 16.90
N ILE A 111 -8.88 6.45 18.01
CA ILE A 111 -10.08 6.34 18.86
C ILE A 111 -11.33 6.68 18.03
N HIS A 112 -11.29 7.77 17.26
CA HIS A 112 -12.38 8.16 16.36
C HIS A 112 -12.67 7.13 15.27
N LEU A 113 -11.63 6.52 14.71
CA LEU A 113 -11.78 5.49 13.69
C LEU A 113 -12.46 4.22 14.24
N ILE A 114 -12.08 3.81 15.45
CA ILE A 114 -12.56 2.55 16.06
C ILE A 114 -13.98 2.69 16.61
N ASN A 115 -14.35 3.83 17.19
CA ASN A 115 -15.66 4.04 17.83
C ASN A 115 -16.87 3.55 17.01
N PRO A 116 -17.08 3.98 15.75
CA PRO A 116 -18.21 3.52 14.94
C PRO A 116 -18.12 2.03 14.57
N LEU A 117 -16.92 1.45 14.50
CA LEU A 117 -16.72 0.02 14.27
C LEU A 117 -17.07 -0.81 15.51
N LEU A 118 -16.71 -0.32 16.69
CA LEU A 118 -17.10 -0.91 17.97
C LEU A 118 -18.62 -0.94 18.12
N CYS A 119 -19.32 0.19 17.92
CA CYS A 119 -20.78 0.25 17.95
C CYS A 119 -21.40 -0.74 16.94
N SER A 120 -20.84 -0.81 15.72
CA SER A 120 -21.29 -1.77 14.72
C SER A 120 -21.06 -3.24 15.13
N SER A 121 -19.96 -3.54 15.82
CA SER A 121 -19.66 -4.90 16.32
C SER A 121 -20.59 -5.30 17.47
N ILE A 122 -20.95 -4.35 18.35
CA ILE A 122 -21.93 -4.57 19.42
C ILE A 122 -23.32 -4.82 18.83
N SER A 123 -23.71 -4.07 17.79
CA SER A 123 -24.95 -4.33 17.06
C SER A 123 -24.97 -5.75 16.46
N ALA A 124 -23.86 -6.22 15.90
CA ALA A 124 -23.74 -7.58 15.40
C ALA A 124 -23.79 -8.63 16.52
N TYR A 125 -23.22 -8.33 17.70
CA TYR A 125 -23.35 -9.17 18.89
C TYR A 125 -24.82 -9.29 19.36
N ILE A 126 -25.56 -8.19 19.42
CA ILE A 126 -26.99 -8.18 19.78
C ILE A 126 -27.82 -8.97 18.75
N ALA A 127 -27.45 -8.89 17.47
CA ALA A 127 -28.11 -9.63 16.38
C ALA A 127 -27.73 -11.12 16.29
N SER A 128 -26.89 -11.63 17.21
CA SER A 128 -26.46 -13.02 17.21
C SER A 128 -27.43 -13.92 17.97
N GLU A 129 -28.05 -14.88 17.27
CA GLU A 129 -29.08 -15.76 17.81
C GLU A 129 -28.48 -17.00 18.49
N SER A 130 -27.48 -17.63 17.86
CA SER A 130 -26.85 -18.87 18.33
C SER A 130 -25.60 -18.61 19.19
N GLU A 131 -25.25 -19.59 20.03
CA GLU A 131 -24.04 -19.53 20.86
C GLU A 131 -22.75 -19.42 20.03
N THR A 132 -22.68 -20.11 18.88
CA THR A 132 -21.54 -20.05 17.96
C THR A 132 -21.41 -18.67 17.32
N THR A 133 -22.51 -18.08 16.83
CA THR A 133 -22.52 -16.70 16.29
C THR A 133 -22.15 -15.68 17.36
N ARG A 134 -22.61 -15.88 18.60
CA ARG A 134 -22.32 -15.00 19.73
C ARG A 134 -20.86 -15.06 20.12
N ALA A 135 -20.24 -16.24 20.11
CA ALA A 135 -18.80 -16.39 20.34
C ALA A 135 -17.96 -15.65 19.28
N LEU A 136 -18.32 -15.76 17.99
CA LEU A 136 -17.65 -15.03 16.91
C LEU A 136 -17.82 -13.51 17.04
N ALA A 137 -19.03 -13.05 17.33
CA ALA A 137 -19.31 -11.63 17.53
C ALA A 137 -18.58 -11.07 18.76
N THR A 138 -18.44 -11.85 19.84
CA THR A 138 -17.61 -11.50 21.00
C THR A 138 -16.14 -11.32 20.61
N GLN A 139 -15.56 -12.26 19.85
CA GLN A 139 -14.16 -12.13 19.39
C GLN A 139 -13.96 -10.90 18.52
N ASN A 140 -14.89 -10.63 17.61
CA ASN A 140 -14.86 -9.43 16.78
C ASN A 140 -14.92 -8.14 17.61
N LYS A 141 -15.88 -8.05 18.55
CA LYS A 141 -16.03 -6.93 19.48
C LYS A 141 -14.79 -6.70 20.33
N ASN A 142 -14.20 -7.76 20.88
CA ASN A 142 -13.03 -7.69 21.76
C ASN A 142 -11.81 -7.09 21.06
N CYS A 143 -11.65 -7.33 19.75
CA CYS A 143 -10.57 -6.71 18.98
C CYS A 143 -10.66 -5.17 18.99
N PHE A 144 -11.85 -4.63 18.76
CA PHE A 144 -12.08 -3.17 18.78
C PHE A 144 -11.97 -2.59 20.19
N GLN A 145 -12.52 -3.28 21.20
CA GLN A 145 -12.42 -2.85 22.60
C GLN A 145 -10.96 -2.74 23.05
N HIS A 146 -10.17 -3.79 22.80
CA HIS A 146 -8.76 -3.84 23.17
C HIS A 146 -7.99 -2.66 22.56
N ASP A 147 -8.09 -2.46 21.24
CA ASP A 147 -7.29 -1.46 20.55
C ASP A 147 -7.72 -0.01 20.90
N MET A 148 -9.01 0.21 21.14
CA MET A 148 -9.51 1.51 21.61
C MET A 148 -9.07 1.81 23.04
N GLN A 149 -9.13 0.81 23.94
CA GLN A 149 -8.65 0.96 25.32
C GLN A 149 -7.14 1.19 25.36
N GLU A 150 -6.39 0.49 24.51
CA GLU A 150 -4.95 0.67 24.38
C GLU A 150 -4.61 2.09 23.85
N ALA A 151 -5.38 2.61 22.89
CA ALA A 151 -5.23 3.98 22.41
C ALA A 151 -5.49 5.00 23.53
N ILE A 152 -6.57 4.85 24.31
CA ILE A 152 -6.90 5.72 25.46
C ILE A 152 -5.82 5.61 26.55
N ARG A 153 -5.35 4.40 26.85
CA ARG A 153 -4.27 4.17 27.83
C ARG A 153 -3.01 4.91 27.43
N ASN A 154 -2.65 4.89 26.15
CA ASN A 154 -1.51 5.63 25.62
C ASN A 154 -1.68 7.15 25.76
N VAL A 155 -2.88 7.68 25.54
CA VAL A 155 -3.18 9.10 25.80
C VAL A 155 -2.97 9.44 27.27
N VAL A 156 -3.52 8.64 28.19
CA VAL A 156 -3.36 8.84 29.64
C VAL A 156 -1.89 8.81 30.04
N LEU A 157 -1.12 7.81 29.59
CA LEU A 157 0.30 7.71 29.89
C LEU A 157 1.07 8.93 29.41
N CYS A 158 0.81 9.39 28.18
CA CYS A 158 1.45 10.58 27.64
C CYS A 158 1.15 11.83 28.45
N LEU A 159 -0.11 12.03 28.87
CA LEU A 159 -0.51 13.18 29.69
C LEU A 159 0.05 13.14 31.12
N GLN A 160 0.35 11.94 31.65
CA GLN A 160 0.94 11.75 32.98
C GLN A 160 2.47 11.81 33.00
N SER A 161 3.13 11.66 31.86
CA SER A 161 4.57 11.46 31.79
C SER A 161 5.35 12.78 31.89
N THR A 162 6.50 12.73 32.57
CA THR A 162 7.50 13.81 32.50
C THR A 162 8.24 13.79 31.15
N GLU A 163 8.84 14.92 30.74
CA GLU A 163 9.56 15.05 29.45
C GLU A 163 10.62 13.96 29.22
N LYS A 164 11.26 13.49 30.30
CA LYS A 164 12.27 12.42 30.27
C LYS A 164 11.66 11.01 30.10
N GLN A 165 10.49 10.75 30.69
CA GLN A 165 9.75 9.49 30.55
C GLN A 165 9.02 9.40 29.20
N LEU A 166 8.63 10.54 28.64
CA LEU A 166 7.97 10.65 27.33
C LEU A 166 8.81 10.08 26.18
N LEU A 167 10.13 10.23 26.25
CA LEU A 167 11.07 9.70 25.26
C LEU A 167 11.16 8.16 25.23
N GLU A 168 10.79 7.49 26.33
CA GLU A 168 10.75 6.02 26.40
C GLU A 168 9.41 5.45 25.92
N HIS A 169 8.31 6.20 26.11
CA HIS A 169 6.95 5.74 25.79
C HIS A 169 6.52 5.99 24.34
N ILE A 170 7.10 7.00 23.66
CA ILE A 170 6.78 7.30 22.26
C ILE A 170 7.66 6.41 21.36
N PRO A 171 7.08 5.58 20.47
CA PRO A 171 7.87 4.80 19.53
C PRO A 171 8.79 5.71 18.71
N CYS A 172 10.10 5.45 18.77
CA CYS A 172 11.07 6.18 17.97
C CYS A 172 10.96 5.76 16.50
N PHE A 173 10.09 6.45 15.78
CA PHE A 173 9.84 6.26 14.36
C PHE A 173 11.02 6.72 13.48
N ASN A 174 11.88 7.61 13.98
CA ASN A 174 12.98 8.22 13.21
C ASN A 174 14.36 7.70 13.63
N LYS A 175 14.61 6.38 13.52
CA LYS A 175 15.99 5.85 13.60
C LYS A 175 16.80 6.36 12.41
N GLU A 176 18.11 6.57 12.59
CA GLU A 176 19.03 6.95 11.51
C GLU A 176 19.10 5.84 10.42
N ASP A 177 19.36 6.23 9.17
CA ASP A 177 19.50 5.31 8.04
C ASP A 177 20.80 4.50 8.19
N ASP A 178 20.67 3.21 8.50
CA ASP A 178 21.81 2.30 8.66
C ASP A 178 22.71 2.26 7.41
N PHE A 179 22.15 2.45 6.20
CA PHE A 179 22.97 2.57 5.00
C PHE A 179 23.75 3.88 4.95
N SER A 180 23.16 4.98 5.39
CA SER A 180 23.84 6.28 5.44
C SER A 180 24.92 6.26 6.52
N LEU A 181 24.64 5.71 7.71
CA LEU A 181 25.61 5.53 8.79
C LEU A 181 26.79 4.67 8.35
N ALA A 182 26.53 3.54 7.68
CA ALA A 182 27.59 2.67 7.18
C ALA A 182 28.42 3.34 6.06
N GLN A 183 27.81 4.13 5.18
CA GLN A 183 28.54 4.87 4.13
C GLN A 183 29.38 6.02 4.71
N GLU A 184 28.84 6.77 5.68
CA GLU A 184 29.55 7.83 6.39
C GLU A 184 30.77 7.26 7.12
N TRP A 185 30.57 6.16 7.86
CA TRP A 185 31.65 5.43 8.53
C TRP A 185 32.77 4.99 7.56
N LEU A 186 32.42 4.52 6.36
CA LEU A 186 33.41 4.12 5.35
C LEU A 186 34.14 5.31 4.72
N SER A 187 33.59 6.51 4.82
CA SER A 187 34.16 7.75 4.27
C SER A 187 35.11 8.46 5.25
N GLU A 188 34.93 8.27 6.56
CA GLU A 188 35.74 8.91 7.60
C GLU A 188 37.09 8.21 7.81
N LYS A 189 38.18 8.99 7.78
CA LYS A 189 39.56 8.45 7.89
C LYS A 189 39.95 7.98 9.29
N SER A 190 39.25 8.41 10.35
CA SER A 190 39.64 8.20 11.76
C SER A 190 38.77 7.20 12.52
N SER A 191 37.59 6.83 12.00
CA SER A 191 36.58 6.04 12.72
C SER A 191 36.35 4.61 12.18
N VAL A 192 37.14 4.18 11.16
CA VAL A 192 37.03 2.89 10.45
C VAL A 192 37.15 1.66 11.37
N ARG A 193 37.70 1.81 12.58
CA ARG A 193 37.80 0.73 13.58
C ARG A 193 36.64 0.67 14.59
N SER A 194 35.65 1.56 14.47
CA SER A 194 34.49 1.54 15.37
C SER A 194 33.63 0.29 15.14
N SER A 195 33.21 -0.36 16.23
CA SER A 195 32.30 -1.51 16.17
C SER A 195 30.90 -1.12 15.69
N THR A 196 30.53 0.16 15.83
CA THR A 196 29.23 0.72 15.43
C THR A 196 29.04 0.70 13.91
N GLY A 197 30.07 0.99 13.12
CA GLY A 197 29.98 0.94 11.66
C GLY A 197 29.74 -0.48 11.13
N PHE A 198 30.42 -1.48 11.69
CA PHE A 198 30.17 -2.88 11.35
C PHE A 198 28.77 -3.35 11.78
N GLN A 199 28.25 -2.87 12.91
CA GLN A 199 26.88 -3.14 13.33
C GLN A 199 25.86 -2.61 12.31
N SER A 200 26.04 -1.40 11.78
CA SER A 200 25.18 -0.85 10.72
C SER A 200 25.23 -1.70 9.44
N VAL A 201 26.42 -2.18 9.03
CA VAL A 201 26.55 -3.11 7.88
C VAL A 201 25.83 -4.44 8.12
N GLU A 202 25.97 -5.03 9.30
CA GLU A 202 25.28 -6.27 9.68
C GLU A 202 23.76 -6.08 9.67
N MET A 203 23.27 -4.93 10.11
CA MET A 203 21.87 -4.57 10.01
C MET A 203 21.44 -4.52 8.54
N CYS A 204 22.15 -3.80 7.65
CA CYS A 204 21.85 -3.77 6.21
C CYS A 204 21.74 -5.18 5.58
N ILE A 205 22.66 -6.10 5.90
CA ILE A 205 22.63 -7.49 5.43
C ILE A 205 21.39 -8.23 5.97
N LYS A 206 21.07 -8.08 7.26
CA LYS A 206 19.90 -8.68 7.89
C LYS A 206 18.60 -8.26 7.19
N TYR A 207 18.49 -7.02 6.76
CA TYR A 207 17.32 -6.54 6.01
C TYR A 207 17.25 -7.08 4.60
N GLY A 208 18.36 -7.10 3.87
CA GLY A 208 18.43 -7.75 2.56
C GLY A 208 17.98 -9.21 2.63
N ASN A 209 18.43 -9.94 3.65
CA ASN A 209 18.01 -11.32 3.90
C ASN A 209 16.54 -11.44 4.31
N LYS A 210 16.00 -10.51 5.12
CA LYS A 210 14.58 -10.47 5.47
C LYS A 210 13.71 -10.28 4.22
N LEU A 211 14.05 -9.32 3.36
CA LEU A 211 13.35 -9.09 2.10
C LEU A 211 13.45 -10.30 1.16
N ALA A 212 14.63 -10.95 1.11
CA ALA A 212 14.82 -12.18 0.36
C ALA A 212 13.97 -13.35 0.89
N GLY A 213 13.76 -13.43 2.21
CA GLY A 213 12.86 -14.40 2.84
C GLY A 213 11.40 -14.24 2.42
N LEU A 214 10.98 -13.03 2.06
CA LEU A 214 9.63 -12.72 1.57
C LEU A 214 9.47 -12.95 0.06
N LEU A 215 10.55 -13.31 -0.66
CA LEU A 215 10.49 -13.59 -2.09
C LEU A 215 10.17 -15.07 -2.34
N CYS A 216 9.36 -15.32 -3.36
CA CYS A 216 9.23 -16.66 -3.95
C CYS A 216 10.60 -17.14 -4.44
N ASP A 217 10.81 -18.46 -4.46
CA ASP A 217 12.03 -19.01 -5.02
C ASP A 217 12.14 -18.68 -6.51
N GLY A 218 13.20 -17.95 -6.87
CA GLY A 218 13.30 -17.31 -8.18
C GLY A 218 14.62 -16.56 -8.38
N ALA A 219 14.77 -15.92 -9.53
CA ALA A 219 15.96 -15.15 -9.88
C ALA A 219 16.18 -13.95 -8.93
N GLU A 220 15.11 -13.21 -8.62
CA GLU A 220 15.17 -12.03 -7.74
C GLU A 220 15.67 -12.39 -6.33
N LYS A 221 15.15 -13.47 -5.74
CA LYS A 221 15.59 -13.97 -4.43
C LYS A 221 17.07 -14.34 -4.43
N ARG A 222 17.53 -15.03 -5.48
CA ARG A 222 18.94 -15.42 -5.64
C ARG A 222 19.83 -14.20 -5.79
N GLN A 223 19.44 -13.24 -6.63
CA GLN A 223 20.20 -12.01 -6.86
C GLN A 223 20.36 -11.20 -5.57
N LEU A 224 19.27 -11.01 -4.81
CA LEU A 224 19.32 -10.27 -3.55
C LEU A 224 20.20 -10.97 -2.50
N LYS A 225 20.11 -12.31 -2.41
CA LYS A 225 21.01 -13.10 -1.55
C LYS A 225 22.47 -12.95 -1.95
N VAL A 226 22.79 -12.97 -3.25
CA VAL A 226 24.15 -12.76 -3.75
C VAL A 226 24.68 -11.39 -3.36
N LEU A 227 23.87 -10.33 -3.43
CA LEU A 227 24.26 -8.99 -2.97
C LEU A 227 24.57 -8.99 -1.47
N CYS A 228 23.72 -9.63 -0.65
CA CYS A 228 23.97 -9.76 0.79
C CYS A 228 25.31 -10.48 1.08
N CYS A 229 25.56 -11.61 0.41
CA CYS A 229 26.80 -12.36 0.58
C CYS A 229 28.04 -11.56 0.15
N ARG A 230 27.95 -10.74 -0.91
CA ARG A 230 29.07 -9.88 -1.35
C ARG A 230 29.43 -8.83 -0.30
N VAL A 231 28.44 -8.20 0.33
CA VAL A 231 28.66 -7.24 1.42
C VAL A 231 29.26 -7.95 2.64
N GLU A 232 28.74 -9.12 3.01
CA GLU A 232 29.23 -9.92 4.12
C GLU A 232 30.69 -10.34 3.94
N LEU A 233 31.05 -10.84 2.75
CA LEU A 233 32.42 -11.21 2.41
C LEU A 233 33.38 -10.01 2.49
N ALA A 234 33.00 -8.86 1.92
CA ALA A 234 33.82 -7.65 1.98
C ALA A 234 33.98 -7.12 3.41
N ALA A 235 32.93 -7.18 4.23
CA ALA A 235 32.98 -6.80 5.64
C ALA A 235 33.93 -7.70 6.44
N ASN A 236 33.88 -9.02 6.23
CA ASN A 236 34.76 -9.96 6.90
C ASN A 236 36.23 -9.79 6.47
N GLN A 237 36.48 -9.55 5.18
CA GLN A 237 37.82 -9.22 4.68
C GLN A 237 38.38 -7.97 5.35
N LEU A 238 37.56 -6.92 5.53
CA LEU A 238 37.98 -5.71 6.23
C LEU A 238 38.25 -5.96 7.72
N LYS A 239 37.41 -6.76 8.40
CA LYS A 239 37.63 -7.20 9.79
C LYS A 239 38.98 -7.94 9.94
N ASP A 240 39.28 -8.87 9.03
CA ASP A 240 40.53 -9.63 9.02
C ASP A 240 41.76 -8.74 8.78
N LEU A 241 41.64 -7.74 7.90
CA LEU A 241 42.69 -6.75 7.67
C LEU A 241 42.95 -5.92 8.93
N HIS A 242 41.90 -5.51 9.65
CA HIS A 242 42.04 -4.79 10.92
C HIS A 242 42.69 -5.63 12.02
N ALA A 243 42.41 -6.93 12.07
CA ALA A 243 42.98 -7.84 13.08
C ALA A 243 44.50 -8.04 12.91
N LYS A 244 45.03 -7.93 11.69
CA LYS A 244 46.43 -8.26 11.37
C LYS A 244 47.47 -7.21 11.84
N ARG A 245 47.08 -6.05 12.41
CA ARG A 245 47.92 -4.96 12.97
C ARG A 245 49.06 -4.38 12.10
N THR A 246 49.45 -5.01 10.99
CA THR A 246 50.40 -4.50 9.98
C THR A 246 49.62 -4.04 8.76
N ILE A 247 49.00 -2.88 8.85
CA ILE A 247 48.18 -2.33 7.75
C ILE A 247 48.99 -1.26 7.03
N ARG A 248 49.23 -1.44 5.73
CA ARG A 248 49.59 -0.32 4.86
C ARG A 248 48.29 0.44 4.57
N GLU A 249 48.29 1.76 4.76
CA GLU A 249 47.10 2.63 4.55
C GLU A 249 46.39 2.38 3.21
N GLY A 250 47.12 1.95 2.18
CA GLY A 250 46.56 1.58 0.88
C GLY A 250 45.62 0.37 0.89
N HIS A 251 45.91 -0.67 1.68
CA HIS A 251 45.08 -1.89 1.71
C HIS A 251 43.76 -1.68 2.47
N GLU A 252 43.78 -0.90 3.56
CA GLU A 252 42.59 -0.50 4.30
C GLU A 252 41.64 0.28 3.39
N ARG A 253 42.17 1.25 2.63
CA ARG A 253 41.40 2.06 1.69
C ARG A 253 40.78 1.25 0.55
N ILE A 254 41.46 0.23 0.04
CA ILE A 254 40.90 -0.67 -0.98
C ILE A 254 39.72 -1.46 -0.39
N GLY A 255 39.88 -2.00 0.82
CA GLY A 255 38.84 -2.74 1.52
C GLY A 255 37.60 -1.89 1.84
N THR A 256 37.78 -0.66 2.33
CA THR A 256 36.66 0.26 2.61
C THR A 256 35.91 0.65 1.34
N ASN A 257 36.63 0.97 0.25
CA ASN A 257 36.02 1.28 -1.04
C ASN A 257 35.22 0.09 -1.60
N GLN A 258 35.75 -1.13 -1.48
CA GLN A 258 35.08 -2.35 -1.95
C GLN A 258 33.80 -2.61 -1.15
N LEU A 259 33.85 -2.46 0.17
CA LEU A 259 32.67 -2.59 1.03
C LEU A 259 31.62 -1.51 0.71
N ALA A 260 32.04 -0.25 0.55
CA ALA A 260 31.15 0.86 0.20
C ALA A 260 30.44 0.63 -1.14
N TYR A 261 31.18 0.13 -2.14
CA TYR A 261 30.64 -0.25 -3.45
C TYR A 261 29.58 -1.34 -3.34
N HIS A 262 29.89 -2.46 -2.68
CA HIS A 262 28.92 -3.55 -2.51
C HIS A 262 27.70 -3.14 -1.69
N LEU A 263 27.89 -2.28 -0.69
CA LEU A 263 26.81 -1.75 0.14
C LEU A 263 25.86 -0.86 -0.67
N SER A 264 26.37 -0.01 -1.58
CA SER A 264 25.55 0.77 -2.52
C SER A 264 24.72 -0.15 -3.43
N HIS A 265 25.35 -1.17 -4.01
CA HIS A 265 24.65 -2.13 -4.85
C HIS A 265 23.58 -2.94 -4.10
N LEU A 266 23.83 -3.28 -2.83
CA LEU A 266 22.82 -3.90 -1.99
C LEU A 266 21.64 -2.93 -1.75
N LYS A 267 21.92 -1.66 -1.43
CA LYS A 267 20.88 -0.63 -1.24
C LYS A 267 19.99 -0.51 -2.48
N ASP A 268 20.60 -0.38 -3.66
CA ASP A 268 19.88 -0.27 -4.94
C ASP A 268 19.03 -1.52 -5.23
N GLY A 269 19.59 -2.72 -5.04
CA GLY A 269 18.88 -3.97 -5.25
C GLY A 269 17.69 -4.15 -4.31
N ILE A 270 17.82 -3.72 -3.05
CA ILE A 270 16.72 -3.69 -2.08
C ILE A 270 15.65 -2.69 -2.52
N ILE A 271 16.04 -1.45 -2.85
CA ILE A 271 15.12 -0.38 -3.28
C ILE A 271 14.31 -0.82 -4.51
N GLU A 272 14.95 -1.43 -5.50
CA GLU A 272 14.27 -1.92 -6.70
C GLU A 272 13.26 -3.03 -6.36
N THR A 273 13.69 -4.02 -5.58
CA THR A 273 12.87 -5.16 -5.18
C THR A 273 11.66 -4.74 -4.36
N ILE A 274 11.86 -3.87 -3.35
CA ILE A 274 10.78 -3.41 -2.48
C ILE A 274 9.80 -2.51 -3.23
N SER A 275 10.29 -1.66 -4.15
CA SER A 275 9.44 -0.81 -4.98
C SER A 275 8.49 -1.65 -5.83
N ARG A 276 9.00 -2.73 -6.45
CA ARG A 276 8.20 -3.64 -7.28
C ARG A 276 7.11 -4.35 -6.47
N LYS A 277 7.48 -4.92 -5.32
CA LYS A 277 6.53 -5.60 -4.45
C LYS A 277 5.44 -4.68 -3.91
N THR A 278 5.84 -3.50 -3.45
CA THR A 278 4.90 -2.54 -2.87
C THR A 278 3.96 -2.00 -3.94
N PHE A 279 4.44 -1.83 -5.18
CA PHE A 279 3.59 -1.52 -6.34
C PHE A 279 2.50 -2.58 -6.54
N ASP A 280 2.88 -3.87 -6.58
CA ASP A 280 1.94 -4.97 -6.77
C ASP A 280 0.87 -5.03 -5.68
N ASP A 281 1.30 -4.94 -4.42
CA ASP A 281 0.40 -4.98 -3.28
C ASP A 281 -0.57 -3.79 -3.32
N PHE A 282 -0.11 -2.58 -3.64
CA PHE A 282 -0.98 -1.41 -3.78
C PHE A 282 -1.88 -1.41 -5.03
N GLN A 283 -1.52 -2.17 -6.07
CA GLN A 283 -2.36 -2.29 -7.26
C GLN A 283 -3.52 -3.26 -7.03
N HIS A 284 -3.27 -4.35 -6.29
CA HIS A 284 -4.18 -5.49 -6.22
C HIS A 284 -4.75 -5.78 -4.82
N PHE A 285 -4.54 -4.92 -3.81
CA PHE A 285 -5.02 -5.15 -2.43
C PHE A 285 -6.53 -5.44 -2.29
N ASN A 286 -7.36 -4.93 -3.21
CA ASN A 286 -8.81 -5.18 -3.19
C ASN A 286 -9.19 -6.61 -3.57
N LEU A 287 -8.35 -7.31 -4.34
CA LEU A 287 -8.70 -8.62 -4.89
C LEU A 287 -8.83 -9.68 -3.78
N PRO A 288 -7.85 -9.89 -2.89
CA PRO A 288 -7.99 -10.86 -1.79
C PRO A 288 -9.14 -10.53 -0.84
N LEU A 289 -9.38 -9.23 -0.58
CA LEU A 289 -10.47 -8.77 0.27
C LEU A 289 -11.85 -9.11 -0.32
N ASN A 290 -12.04 -8.86 -1.63
CA ASN A 290 -13.29 -9.20 -2.32
C ASN A 290 -13.47 -10.73 -2.46
N MET A 291 -12.39 -11.49 -2.61
CA MET A 291 -12.43 -12.95 -2.60
C MET A 291 -12.88 -13.48 -1.23
N LEU A 292 -12.36 -12.92 -0.14
CA LEU A 292 -12.77 -13.25 1.23
C LEU A 292 -14.25 -12.93 1.46
N GLU A 293 -14.72 -11.75 1.05
CA GLU A 293 -16.13 -11.38 1.14
C GLU A 293 -17.04 -12.33 0.36
N LYS A 294 -16.67 -12.67 -0.88
CA LYS A 294 -17.42 -13.62 -1.71
C LYS A 294 -17.46 -15.02 -1.08
N ALA A 295 -16.36 -15.44 -0.46
CA ALA A 295 -16.31 -16.69 0.28
C ALA A 295 -17.21 -16.63 1.54
N ALA A 296 -17.21 -15.52 2.28
CA ALA A 296 -18.09 -15.31 3.43
C ALA A 296 -19.58 -15.36 3.04
N LEU A 297 -19.94 -14.75 1.91
CA LEU A 297 -21.31 -14.71 1.38
C LEU A 297 -21.76 -16.00 0.69
N THR A 298 -20.90 -17.02 0.62
CA THR A 298 -21.24 -18.28 -0.04
C THR A 298 -22.36 -18.99 0.72
N ALA A 299 -23.42 -19.40 0.01
CA ALA A 299 -24.57 -20.10 0.57
C ALA A 299 -24.20 -21.43 1.25
N HIS A 300 -24.96 -21.82 2.28
CA HIS A 300 -24.65 -22.99 3.11
C HIS A 300 -24.61 -24.33 2.35
N PHE A 301 -25.39 -24.47 1.28
CA PHE A 301 -25.50 -25.72 0.51
C PHE A 301 -24.32 -25.98 -0.43
N LYS A 302 -23.38 -25.04 -0.59
CA LYS A 302 -22.22 -25.26 -1.49
C LYS A 302 -21.22 -26.23 -0.87
N GLN A 303 -20.77 -27.20 -1.67
CA GLN A 303 -19.69 -28.11 -1.30
C GLN A 303 -18.38 -27.35 -1.05
N HIS A 304 -17.53 -27.87 -0.15
CA HIS A 304 -16.21 -27.31 0.20
C HIS A 304 -16.23 -25.86 0.73
N ARG A 305 -17.39 -25.37 1.17
CA ARG A 305 -17.60 -23.98 1.64
C ARG A 305 -16.57 -23.52 2.69
N GLU A 306 -16.32 -24.34 3.70
CA GLU A 306 -15.35 -24.03 4.77
C GLU A 306 -13.91 -24.00 4.25
N GLN A 307 -13.53 -24.98 3.42
CA GLN A 307 -12.19 -25.05 2.85
C GLN A 307 -11.90 -23.83 1.97
N VAL A 308 -12.84 -23.44 1.10
CA VAL A 308 -12.73 -22.25 0.26
C VAL A 308 -12.63 -20.98 1.13
N PHE A 309 -13.44 -20.88 2.19
CA PHE A 309 -13.37 -19.72 3.09
C PHE A 309 -12.01 -19.62 3.79
N VAL A 310 -11.50 -20.71 4.36
CA VAL A 310 -10.19 -20.74 5.03
C VAL A 310 -9.06 -20.38 4.05
N GLU A 311 -9.11 -20.92 2.83
CA GLU A 311 -8.14 -20.58 1.79
C GLU A 311 -8.13 -19.07 1.47
N LYS A 312 -9.32 -18.45 1.31
CA LYS A 312 -9.42 -17.02 1.02
C LYS A 312 -9.08 -16.14 2.23
N GLN A 313 -9.35 -16.61 3.46
CA GLN A 313 -8.91 -15.96 4.69
C GLN A 313 -7.38 -15.91 4.75
N LEU A 314 -6.71 -17.06 4.59
CA LEU A 314 -5.25 -17.14 4.60
C LEU A 314 -4.63 -16.29 3.47
N HIS A 315 -5.26 -16.27 2.30
CA HIS A 315 -4.81 -15.44 1.18
C HIS A 315 -4.87 -13.94 1.50
N PHE A 316 -5.95 -13.48 2.16
CA PHE A 316 -6.06 -12.09 2.62
C PHE A 316 -5.04 -11.76 3.70
N GLU A 317 -4.90 -12.61 4.73
CA GLU A 317 -3.96 -12.42 5.84
C GLU A 317 -2.51 -12.35 5.34
N GLU A 318 -2.14 -13.23 4.40
CA GLU A 318 -0.80 -13.24 3.81
C GLU A 318 -0.52 -11.97 2.99
N MET A 319 -1.49 -11.52 2.17
CA MET A 319 -1.36 -10.25 1.44
C MET A 319 -1.25 -9.07 2.41
N HIS A 320 -2.10 -9.02 3.44
CA HIS A 320 -2.08 -7.96 4.45
C HIS A 320 -0.72 -7.90 5.17
N ARG A 321 -0.23 -9.05 5.63
CA ARG A 321 1.07 -9.17 6.30
C ARG A 321 2.20 -8.71 5.39
N ARG A 322 2.18 -9.10 4.11
CA ARG A 322 3.18 -8.68 3.11
C ARG A 322 3.15 -7.18 2.89
N LEU A 323 1.95 -6.59 2.72
CA LEU A 323 1.77 -5.15 2.53
C LEU A 323 2.35 -4.36 3.70
N VAL A 324 1.97 -4.68 4.95
CA VAL A 324 2.48 -4.01 6.16
C VAL A 324 4.00 -4.20 6.29
N THR A 325 4.51 -5.40 6.00
CA THR A 325 5.95 -5.68 6.05
C THR A 325 6.71 -4.84 5.03
N ASN A 326 6.17 -4.70 3.81
CA ASN A 326 6.80 -3.93 2.75
C ASN A 326 6.84 -2.44 3.08
N ILE A 327 5.75 -1.89 3.62
CA ILE A 327 5.69 -0.49 4.07
C ILE A 327 6.72 -0.23 5.19
N ASN A 328 6.82 -1.13 6.17
CA ASN A 328 7.81 -1.01 7.23
C ASN A 328 9.26 -1.06 6.70
N LEU A 329 9.52 -1.85 5.64
CA LEU A 329 10.82 -1.87 4.97
C LEU A 329 11.10 -0.57 4.21
N ILE A 330 10.10 0.02 3.53
CA ILE A 330 10.21 1.34 2.87
C ILE A 330 10.64 2.41 3.89
N CYS A 331 10.01 2.42 5.06
CA CYS A 331 10.35 3.36 6.12
C CYS A 331 11.76 3.12 6.65
N TRP A 332 12.17 1.86 6.83
CA TRP A 332 13.48 1.52 7.36
C TRP A 332 14.64 1.83 6.39
N ILE A 333 14.45 1.73 5.07
CA ILE A 333 15.47 2.12 4.07
C ILE A 333 15.47 3.65 3.82
N HIS A 334 14.63 4.38 4.54
CA HIS A 334 14.44 5.82 4.39
C HIS A 334 14.08 6.23 2.96
N MET A 335 13.30 5.39 2.26
CA MET A 335 12.79 5.68 0.91
C MET A 335 11.81 6.86 0.88
N ILE A 336 11.39 7.36 2.04
CA ILE A 336 10.58 8.57 2.20
C ILE A 336 11.50 9.66 2.76
N PRO A 337 12.01 10.60 1.95
CA PRO A 337 13.04 11.54 2.39
C PRO A 337 12.56 12.50 3.49
N ASN A 338 11.25 12.79 3.52
CA ASN A 338 10.68 13.69 4.51
C ASN A 338 10.39 12.92 5.81
N ALA A 339 11.17 13.22 6.86
CA ALA A 339 11.05 12.58 8.17
C ALA A 339 9.62 12.66 8.75
N SER A 340 8.94 13.82 8.62
CA SER A 340 7.55 13.96 9.09
C SER A 340 6.58 13.09 8.30
N LYS A 341 6.76 12.96 6.97
CA LYS A 341 5.96 12.03 6.16
C LYS A 341 6.26 10.58 6.53
N MET A 342 7.53 10.22 6.74
CA MET A 342 7.94 8.87 7.14
C MET A 342 7.30 8.45 8.46
N GLU A 343 7.31 9.35 9.45
CA GLU A 343 6.70 9.13 10.76
C GLU A 343 5.18 8.87 10.64
N LYS A 344 4.50 9.65 9.78
CA LYS A 344 3.09 9.43 9.46
C LYS A 344 2.86 8.07 8.81
N VAL A 345 3.71 7.65 7.86
CA VAL A 345 3.60 6.33 7.22
C VAL A 345 3.80 5.21 8.22
N GLN A 346 4.79 5.30 9.11
CA GLN A 346 5.02 4.27 10.13
C GLN A 346 3.86 4.18 11.13
N HIS A 347 3.28 5.33 11.50
CA HIS A 347 2.08 5.34 12.32
C HIS A 347 0.89 4.65 11.63
N GLU A 348 0.59 5.04 10.40
CA GLU A 348 -0.49 4.43 9.62
C GLU A 348 -0.26 2.93 9.36
N ALA A 349 0.99 2.50 9.18
CA ALA A 349 1.35 1.10 9.06
C ALA A 349 1.10 0.32 10.36
N ALA A 350 1.37 0.93 11.52
CA ALA A 350 1.06 0.34 12.82
C ALA A 350 -0.44 0.17 13.04
N VAL A 351 -1.25 1.18 12.67
CA VAL A 351 -2.71 1.10 12.70
C VAL A 351 -3.22 0.01 11.75
N LEU A 352 -2.68 -0.05 10.53
CA LEU A 352 -3.05 -1.06 9.55
C LEU A 352 -2.75 -2.47 10.08
N SER A 353 -1.62 -2.69 10.77
CA SER A 353 -1.24 -4.00 11.31
C SER A 353 -2.29 -4.61 12.25
N ALA A 354 -3.00 -3.79 13.03
CA ALA A 354 -4.06 -4.27 13.94
C ALA A 354 -5.36 -4.61 13.20
N SER A 355 -5.60 -3.97 12.06
CA SER A 355 -6.89 -4.05 11.34
C SER A 355 -7.17 -5.38 10.64
N SER A 356 -6.17 -6.26 10.48
CA SER A 356 -6.37 -7.60 9.91
C SER A 356 -7.40 -8.40 10.70
N SER A 357 -7.29 -8.38 12.03
CA SER A 357 -8.21 -9.08 12.94
C SER A 357 -9.65 -8.61 12.78
N TYR A 358 -9.86 -7.31 12.58
CA TYR A 358 -11.20 -6.73 12.37
C TYR A 358 -11.88 -7.34 11.14
N VAL A 359 -11.15 -7.40 10.02
CA VAL A 359 -11.64 -7.93 8.75
C VAL A 359 -11.89 -9.43 8.87
N VAL A 360 -10.95 -10.19 9.43
CA VAL A 360 -11.03 -11.65 9.53
C VAL A 360 -12.20 -12.06 10.42
N TRP A 361 -12.35 -11.47 11.61
CA TRP A 361 -13.46 -11.79 12.50
C TRP A 361 -14.80 -11.34 11.94
N GLY A 362 -14.84 -10.18 11.28
CA GLY A 362 -16.04 -9.72 10.57
C GLY A 362 -16.45 -10.68 9.44
N ALA A 363 -15.47 -11.19 8.68
CA ALA A 363 -15.69 -12.17 7.62
C ALA A 363 -16.18 -13.52 8.18
N LYS A 364 -15.61 -14.00 9.30
CA LYS A 364 -16.06 -15.22 9.98
C LYS A 364 -17.50 -15.08 10.50
N LEU A 365 -17.84 -13.92 11.05
CA LEU A 365 -19.21 -13.63 11.48
C LEU A 365 -20.17 -13.62 10.29
N LEU A 366 -19.82 -12.96 9.19
CA LEU A 366 -20.62 -12.98 7.96
C LEU A 366 -20.74 -14.40 7.37
N PHE A 367 -19.67 -15.19 7.41
CA PHE A 367 -19.67 -16.58 6.99
C PHE A 367 -20.61 -17.46 7.83
N SER A 368 -20.78 -17.16 9.11
CA SER A 368 -21.70 -17.93 9.97
C SER A 368 -23.16 -17.75 9.57
N ASN A 369 -23.56 -16.54 9.13
CA ASN A 369 -24.90 -16.26 8.62
C ASN A 369 -24.85 -15.23 7.46
N PRO A 370 -24.73 -15.70 6.21
CA PRO A 370 -24.58 -14.84 5.03
C PRO A 370 -25.76 -13.90 4.76
N TYR A 371 -26.95 -14.23 5.27
CA TYR A 371 -28.20 -13.51 4.98
C TYR A 371 -28.53 -12.45 6.03
N ASN A 372 -27.79 -12.39 7.14
CA ASN A 372 -28.02 -11.41 8.19
C ASN A 372 -27.57 -10.00 7.74
N ASN A 373 -28.54 -9.10 7.57
CA ASN A 373 -28.31 -7.72 7.12
C ASN A 373 -27.39 -6.93 8.09
N VAL A 374 -27.44 -7.22 9.40
CA VAL A 374 -26.56 -6.58 10.38
C VAL A 374 -25.11 -7.01 10.16
N PHE A 375 -24.87 -8.29 9.89
CA PHE A 375 -23.52 -8.82 9.64
C PHE A 375 -22.96 -8.29 8.32
N GLN A 376 -23.78 -8.22 7.26
CA GLN A 376 -23.39 -7.63 5.97
C GLN A 376 -23.02 -6.15 6.11
N LYS A 377 -23.85 -5.35 6.79
CA LYS A 377 -23.58 -3.93 7.05
C LYS A 377 -22.31 -3.74 7.89
N HIS A 378 -22.13 -4.55 8.93
CA HIS A 378 -20.94 -4.51 9.77
C HIS A 378 -19.68 -4.79 8.95
N PHE A 379 -19.64 -5.90 8.21
CA PHE A 379 -18.49 -6.25 7.38
C PHE A 379 -18.20 -5.17 6.32
N THR A 380 -19.24 -4.59 5.72
CA THR A 380 -19.10 -3.48 4.75
C THR A 380 -18.39 -2.27 5.37
N LYS A 381 -18.74 -1.88 6.60
CA LYS A 381 -18.07 -0.78 7.33
C LYS A 381 -16.60 -1.10 7.58
N VAL A 382 -16.31 -2.29 8.10
CA VAL A 382 -14.93 -2.75 8.39
C VAL A 382 -14.09 -2.77 7.11
N LYS A 383 -14.65 -3.31 6.02
CA LYS A 383 -14.03 -3.35 4.69
C LYS A 383 -13.68 -1.95 4.18
N GLN A 384 -14.62 -1.01 4.24
CA GLN A 384 -14.43 0.36 3.78
C GLN A 384 -13.32 1.09 4.56
N VAL A 385 -13.32 0.95 5.90
CA VAL A 385 -12.27 1.55 6.75
C VAL A 385 -10.89 0.97 6.42
N TRP A 386 -10.81 -0.35 6.25
CA TRP A 386 -9.56 -1.00 5.87
C TRP A 386 -9.04 -0.50 4.51
N GLN A 387 -9.92 -0.43 3.50
CA GLN A 387 -9.57 0.08 2.17
C GLN A 387 -9.11 1.54 2.20
N LEU A 388 -9.79 2.39 2.98
CA LEU A 388 -9.44 3.79 3.15
C LEU A 388 -8.03 3.93 3.74
N LYS A 389 -7.69 3.13 4.75
CA LYS A 389 -6.35 3.13 5.36
C LYS A 389 -5.25 2.67 4.40
N VAL A 390 -5.49 1.63 3.61
CA VAL A 390 -4.55 1.20 2.57
C VAL A 390 -4.35 2.28 1.50
N ASN A 391 -5.43 2.97 1.09
CA ASN A 391 -5.35 4.07 0.12
C ASN A 391 -4.60 5.30 0.68
N GLN A 392 -4.79 5.63 1.96
CA GLN A 392 -4.03 6.69 2.63
C GLN A 392 -2.53 6.36 2.63
N LEU A 393 -2.16 5.14 3.02
CA LEU A 393 -0.77 4.67 2.98
C LEU A 393 -0.18 4.71 1.58
N LYS A 394 -0.95 4.28 0.58
CA LYS A 394 -0.57 4.36 -0.84
C LYS A 394 -0.27 5.80 -1.24
N SER A 395 -1.13 6.75 -0.90
CA SER A 395 -0.92 8.18 -1.20
C SER A 395 0.36 8.71 -0.55
N LEU A 396 0.58 8.39 0.72
CA LEU A 396 1.75 8.85 1.47
C LEU A 396 3.07 8.27 0.93
N CYS A 397 3.10 6.96 0.65
CA CYS A 397 4.29 6.26 0.16
C CYS A 397 4.70 6.68 -1.27
N LEU A 398 3.74 7.16 -2.08
CA LEU A 398 3.93 7.47 -3.50
C LEU A 398 4.20 8.95 -3.80
N SER A 399 4.35 9.82 -2.79
CA SER A 399 4.62 11.24 -3.02
C SER A 399 6.12 11.56 -3.21
N GLU A 400 6.44 12.04 -4.42
CA GLU A 400 7.70 12.67 -4.90
C GLU A 400 8.94 11.79 -5.20
N ALA A 401 9.54 11.05 -4.25
CA ALA A 401 10.81 10.34 -4.51
C ALA A 401 10.61 8.96 -5.18
N ASN A 402 9.56 8.23 -4.80
CA ASN A 402 9.25 6.88 -5.29
C ASN A 402 8.52 6.87 -6.64
N LEU A 403 8.05 8.03 -7.13
CA LEU A 403 7.24 8.13 -8.33
C LEU A 403 8.01 7.69 -9.60
N ARG A 404 9.33 7.88 -9.65
CA ARG A 404 10.16 7.48 -10.81
C ARG A 404 10.27 5.97 -10.94
N THR A 405 10.71 5.28 -9.87
CA THR A 405 10.80 3.82 -9.82
C THR A 405 9.42 3.18 -9.98
N TYR A 406 8.39 3.75 -9.34
CA TYR A 406 7.00 3.29 -9.46
C TYR A 406 6.45 3.42 -10.88
N LYS A 407 6.70 4.54 -11.59
CA LYS A 407 6.31 4.71 -13.01
C LYS A 407 7.04 3.74 -13.93
N ASN A 408 8.34 3.53 -13.72
CA ASN A 408 9.11 2.57 -14.50
C ASN A 408 8.57 1.14 -14.31
N ILE A 409 8.26 0.78 -13.06
CA ILE A 409 7.63 -0.49 -12.73
C ILE A 409 6.25 -0.59 -13.40
N GLN A 410 5.39 0.42 -13.28
CA GLN A 410 4.07 0.46 -13.91
C GLN A 410 4.13 0.23 -15.44
N SER A 411 5.13 0.83 -16.10
CA SER A 411 5.39 0.62 -17.52
C SER A 411 5.81 -0.82 -17.80
N THR A 412 6.72 -1.41 -17.00
CA THR A 412 7.11 -2.83 -17.16
C THR A 412 5.96 -3.82 -16.94
N TYR A 413 5.02 -3.57 -16.02
CA TYR A 413 3.83 -4.42 -15.86
C TYR A 413 2.90 -4.33 -17.07
N THR A 414 2.69 -3.13 -17.61
CA THR A 414 1.90 -2.95 -18.83
C THR A 414 2.56 -3.66 -20.02
N LEU A 415 3.89 -3.64 -20.11
CA LEU A 415 4.63 -4.39 -21.13
C LEU A 415 4.51 -5.91 -20.93
N LYS A 416 4.44 -6.39 -19.69
CA LYS A 416 4.20 -7.80 -19.37
C LYS A 416 2.78 -8.23 -19.76
N ASP A 417 1.77 -7.39 -19.53
CA ASP A 417 0.38 -7.64 -19.98
C ASP A 417 0.29 -7.69 -21.52
N CYS A 418 0.91 -6.72 -22.21
CA CYS A 418 1.03 -6.74 -23.67
C CYS A 418 1.82 -7.96 -24.17
N SER A 419 2.87 -8.37 -23.46
CA SER A 419 3.67 -9.54 -23.81
C SER A 419 2.94 -10.85 -23.55
N SER A 420 2.10 -10.93 -22.50
CA SER A 420 1.20 -12.07 -22.27
C SER A 420 0.24 -12.20 -23.45
N CYS A 421 -0.38 -11.10 -23.89
CA CYS A 421 -1.24 -11.12 -25.08
C CYS A 421 -0.49 -11.59 -26.33
N ILE A 422 0.78 -11.17 -26.52
CA ILE A 422 1.63 -11.63 -27.63
C ILE A 422 2.01 -13.10 -27.49
N CYS A 423 2.27 -13.59 -26.27
CA CYS A 423 2.57 -15.00 -26.01
C CYS A 423 1.34 -15.88 -26.25
N ASP A 424 0.17 -15.44 -25.81
CA ASP A 424 -1.11 -16.10 -26.08
C ASP A 424 -1.38 -16.17 -27.59
N LEU A 425 -1.01 -15.14 -28.35
CA LEU A 425 -1.05 -15.11 -29.82
C LEU A 425 -0.04 -16.10 -30.44
N SER A 426 1.19 -16.18 -29.92
CA SER A 426 2.25 -17.06 -30.46
C SER A 426 2.05 -18.54 -30.16
N PHE A 427 1.57 -18.89 -28.96
CA PHE A 427 1.22 -20.26 -28.61
C PHE A 427 0.07 -20.79 -29.48
N SER A 428 -0.88 -19.93 -29.87
CA SER A 428 -1.93 -20.30 -30.83
C SER A 428 -1.44 -20.54 -32.26
N SER A 429 -0.32 -19.95 -32.68
CA SER A 429 0.27 -20.24 -34.00
C SER A 429 1.00 -21.59 -34.03
N GLN A 430 1.40 -22.14 -32.88
CA GLN A 430 2.18 -23.39 -32.79
C GLN A 430 1.41 -24.59 -32.22
N LEU A 431 0.25 -24.41 -31.58
CA LEU A 431 -0.56 -25.51 -31.01
C LEU A 431 -1.92 -25.67 -31.70
N MET A 432 -1.91 -25.82 -33.03
CA MET A 432 -3.06 -26.36 -33.77
C MET A 432 -2.86 -27.85 -34.08
N LEU A 433 -2.58 -28.65 -33.04
CA LEU A 433 -2.72 -30.10 -33.03
C LEU A 433 -2.56 -30.57 -31.57
N LEU A 434 -3.57 -31.30 -31.07
CA LEU A 434 -3.70 -31.95 -29.76
C LEU A 434 -4.44 -31.14 -28.65
N ALA A 435 -5.74 -31.42 -28.58
CA ALA A 435 -6.57 -31.66 -27.39
C ALA A 435 -6.27 -30.94 -26.05
N ASN A 436 -7.25 -30.16 -25.55
CA ASN A 436 -8.17 -30.53 -24.45
C ASN A 436 -8.75 -29.25 -23.78
N PRO A 437 -10.08 -29.11 -23.60
CA PRO A 437 -10.70 -27.91 -23.01
C PRO A 437 -10.82 -28.05 -21.49
N ALA A 438 -9.75 -27.74 -20.76
CA ALA A 438 -9.81 -27.62 -19.31
C ALA A 438 -8.78 -26.60 -18.82
N ASN A 439 -9.08 -25.31 -18.97
CA ASN A 439 -8.39 -24.28 -18.21
C ASN A 439 -9.35 -23.11 -17.92
N THR A 440 -10.12 -23.26 -16.84
CA THR A 440 -11.16 -22.31 -16.40
C THR A 440 -10.60 -21.08 -15.67
N ASP A 441 -9.29 -20.97 -15.49
CA ASP A 441 -8.68 -19.86 -14.73
C ASP A 441 -8.59 -18.55 -15.53
N SER A 442 -8.58 -18.62 -16.86
CA SER A 442 -8.51 -17.41 -17.72
C SER A 442 -9.85 -16.68 -17.88
N GLN A 443 -10.99 -17.32 -17.58
CA GLN A 443 -12.31 -16.68 -17.71
C GLN A 443 -12.65 -15.72 -16.56
N VAL A 444 -12.19 -16.02 -15.34
CA VAL A 444 -12.49 -15.20 -14.16
C VAL A 444 -11.68 -13.90 -14.13
N PHE A 445 -10.48 -13.91 -14.72
CA PHE A 445 -9.64 -12.71 -14.85
C PHE A 445 -10.24 -11.70 -15.86
N HIS A 446 -10.86 -12.20 -16.93
CA HIS A 446 -11.53 -11.39 -17.96
C HIS A 446 -12.79 -10.68 -17.45
N GLU A 447 -13.59 -11.34 -16.59
CA GLU A 447 -14.85 -10.78 -16.10
C GLU A 447 -14.66 -9.64 -15.08
N HIS A 448 -13.58 -9.67 -14.30
CA HIS A 448 -13.25 -8.59 -13.35
C HIS A 448 -12.70 -7.33 -14.04
N LEU A 449 -12.08 -7.46 -15.22
CA LEU A 449 -11.57 -6.33 -16.01
C LEU A 449 -12.69 -5.62 -16.78
N LEU A 450 -13.74 -6.34 -17.19
CA LEU A 450 -14.89 -5.80 -17.91
C LEU A 450 -15.69 -4.79 -17.08
N LYS A 451 -15.87 -5.03 -15.76
CA LYS A 451 -16.64 -4.13 -14.87
C LYS A 451 -16.00 -2.76 -14.59
N LYS A 452 -14.72 -2.56 -14.91
CA LYS A 452 -14.04 -1.25 -14.76
C LYS A 452 -13.98 -0.44 -16.05
N GLY A 453 -14.43 -1.00 -17.18
CA GLY A 453 -14.38 -0.36 -18.48
C GLY A 453 -15.62 0.47 -18.84
N GLU A 454 -16.66 0.49 -18.01
CA GLU A 454 -17.97 1.10 -18.33
C GLU A 454 -18.17 2.53 -17.80
N ASP A 455 -17.25 3.08 -16.99
CA ASP A 455 -17.32 4.49 -16.51
C ASP A 455 -16.33 5.41 -17.26
N VAL A 456 -16.32 5.38 -18.59
CA VAL A 456 -15.51 6.33 -19.39
C VAL A 456 -16.42 7.12 -20.33
N ASP A 457 -17.25 7.96 -19.73
CA ASP A 457 -17.86 9.13 -20.40
C ASP A 457 -17.83 10.31 -19.42
N LYS A 458 -16.67 10.95 -19.31
CA LYS A 458 -16.50 12.36 -18.88
C LYS A 458 -15.04 12.80 -19.07
N PRO A 459 -14.75 13.80 -19.93
CA PRO A 459 -13.40 14.33 -20.08
C PRO A 459 -13.13 15.28 -18.91
N THR A 460 -12.26 14.87 -17.98
CA THR A 460 -11.82 15.75 -16.89
C THR A 460 -10.30 15.82 -16.84
N ASN A 461 -9.79 17.02 -17.18
CA ASN A 461 -8.47 17.58 -16.92
C ASN A 461 -7.23 16.66 -16.99
N TRP A 462 -6.55 16.78 -18.14
CA TRP A 462 -5.22 16.38 -18.62
C TRP A 462 -4.06 16.21 -17.59
N ALA A 463 -4.18 15.27 -16.66
CA ALA A 463 -3.08 14.84 -15.79
C ALA A 463 -2.26 13.71 -16.43
N SER A 464 -1.33 14.12 -17.31
CA SER A 464 -0.22 13.36 -17.95
C SER A 464 -0.58 12.43 -19.11
N ALA A 465 -0.25 12.86 -20.34
CA ALA A 465 -0.41 12.10 -21.58
C ALA A 465 0.24 10.69 -21.56
N ASP A 466 1.24 10.46 -20.72
CA ASP A 466 1.84 9.14 -20.47
C ASP A 466 0.81 8.14 -19.89
N SER A 467 -0.05 8.62 -18.98
CA SER A 467 -1.12 7.83 -18.36
C SER A 467 -2.19 7.44 -19.38
N ASP A 468 -2.53 8.37 -20.29
CA ASP A 468 -3.53 8.13 -21.33
C ASP A 468 -3.02 7.15 -22.41
N LEU A 469 -1.72 7.19 -22.75
CA LEU A 469 -1.10 6.23 -23.65
C LEU A 469 -1.18 4.80 -23.07
N ILE A 470 -0.84 4.64 -21.79
CA ILE A 470 -0.89 3.36 -21.08
C ILE A 470 -2.33 2.82 -21.00
N LEU A 471 -3.30 3.67 -20.68
CA LEU A 471 -4.72 3.28 -20.64
C LEU A 471 -5.22 2.83 -22.02
N THR A 472 -4.83 3.55 -23.08
CA THR A 472 -5.21 3.21 -24.45
C THR A 472 -4.56 1.90 -24.92
N ALA A 473 -3.30 1.65 -24.55
CA ALA A 473 -2.62 0.37 -24.82
C ALA A 473 -3.35 -0.81 -24.16
N LYS A 474 -3.77 -0.66 -22.89
CA LYS A 474 -4.54 -1.68 -22.16
C LYS A 474 -5.90 -1.94 -22.79
N LYS A 475 -6.58 -0.89 -23.29
CA LYS A 475 -7.82 -1.04 -24.05
C LYS A 475 -7.58 -1.82 -25.34
N LEU A 476 -6.50 -1.51 -26.06
CA LEU A 476 -6.11 -2.20 -27.30
C LEU A 476 -5.82 -3.69 -27.06
N ALA A 477 -5.07 -4.01 -25.99
CA ALA A 477 -4.82 -5.39 -25.57
C ALA A 477 -6.12 -6.16 -25.23
N THR A 478 -7.04 -5.53 -24.49
CA THR A 478 -8.34 -6.13 -24.15
C THR A 478 -9.19 -6.41 -25.40
N VAL A 479 -9.28 -5.46 -26.32
CA VAL A 479 -10.06 -5.66 -27.57
C VAL A 479 -9.37 -6.68 -28.48
N MET A 480 -8.03 -6.74 -28.48
CA MET A 480 -7.27 -7.74 -29.21
C MET A 480 -7.51 -9.15 -28.66
N SER A 481 -7.51 -9.34 -27.33
CA SER A 481 -7.86 -10.63 -26.71
C SER A 481 -9.27 -11.08 -27.11
N LYS A 482 -10.25 -10.16 -27.10
CA LYS A 482 -11.62 -10.47 -27.54
C LYS A 482 -11.68 -10.89 -29.02
N LEU A 483 -10.89 -10.27 -29.90
CA LEU A 483 -10.79 -10.68 -31.31
C LEU A 483 -10.26 -12.12 -31.42
N VAL A 484 -9.20 -12.43 -30.68
CA VAL A 484 -8.60 -13.78 -30.67
C VAL A 484 -9.59 -14.82 -30.15
N ASP A 485 -10.32 -14.52 -29.08
CA ASP A 485 -11.33 -15.43 -28.51
C ASP A 485 -12.53 -15.65 -29.44
N LEU A 486 -12.94 -14.61 -30.19
CA LEU A 486 -13.97 -14.71 -31.22
C LEU A 486 -13.54 -15.64 -32.34
N VAL A 487 -12.28 -15.53 -32.79
CA VAL A 487 -11.74 -16.34 -33.89
C VAL A 487 -11.48 -17.80 -33.46
N ARG A 488 -11.25 -18.07 -32.16
CA ARG A 488 -10.95 -19.43 -31.63
C ARG A 488 -12.16 -20.33 -31.39
N ASN A 489 -13.29 -19.80 -30.91
CA ASN A 489 -14.35 -20.63 -30.33
C ASN A 489 -15.47 -21.03 -31.31
N ASP A 490 -15.26 -20.94 -32.63
CA ASP A 490 -16.27 -21.15 -33.69
C ASP A 490 -17.60 -20.37 -33.53
N ARG A 491 -17.70 -19.49 -32.53
CA ARG A 491 -18.82 -18.56 -32.29
C ARG A 491 -18.62 -17.21 -32.99
N CYS A 492 -17.82 -17.20 -34.05
CA CYS A 492 -17.48 -16.01 -34.82
C CYS A 492 -18.58 -15.71 -35.83
N THR A 493 -19.33 -14.63 -35.63
CA THR A 493 -20.23 -14.11 -36.66
C THR A 493 -19.53 -13.00 -37.45
N LYS A 494 -19.86 -12.87 -38.74
CA LYS A 494 -19.36 -11.81 -39.63
C LYS A 494 -19.48 -10.42 -38.99
N GLU A 495 -20.62 -10.15 -38.35
CA GLU A 495 -20.90 -8.88 -37.69
C GLU A 495 -20.00 -8.61 -36.49
N ARG A 496 -19.84 -9.60 -35.59
CA ARG A 496 -18.99 -9.45 -34.39
C ARG A 496 -17.51 -9.32 -34.74
N LEU A 497 -17.05 -10.02 -35.78
CA LEU A 497 -15.67 -9.93 -36.26
C LEU A 497 -15.36 -8.53 -36.83
N LEU A 498 -16.27 -8.01 -37.67
CA LEU A 498 -16.13 -6.67 -38.25
C LEU A 498 -16.24 -5.58 -37.18
N GLN A 499 -17.17 -5.70 -36.23
CA GLN A 499 -17.29 -4.78 -35.10
C GLN A 499 -16.02 -4.77 -34.23
N SER A 500 -15.45 -5.96 -33.94
CA SER A 500 -14.19 -6.07 -33.21
C SER A 500 -13.04 -5.40 -33.96
N SER A 501 -12.95 -5.59 -35.28
CA SER A 501 -11.93 -4.93 -36.11
C SER A 501 -12.04 -3.41 -36.07
N GLN A 502 -13.25 -2.85 -36.13
CA GLN A 502 -13.49 -1.40 -36.06
C GLN A 502 -13.11 -0.84 -34.69
N ASN A 503 -13.40 -1.56 -33.61
CA ASN A 503 -13.02 -1.16 -32.26
C ASN A 503 -11.50 -1.15 -32.07
N ILE A 504 -10.79 -2.12 -32.65
CA ILE A 504 -9.32 -2.15 -32.65
C ILE A 504 -8.79 -0.96 -33.44
N SER A 505 -9.31 -0.70 -34.65
CA SER A 505 -8.85 0.43 -35.46
C SER A 505 -9.04 1.77 -34.74
N ARG A 506 -10.23 2.04 -34.19
CA ARG A 506 -10.48 3.28 -33.41
C ARG A 506 -9.55 3.43 -32.21
N THR A 507 -9.30 2.32 -31.49
CA THR A 507 -8.40 2.34 -30.33
C THR A 507 -6.93 2.51 -30.76
N SER A 508 -6.54 1.93 -31.89
CA SER A 508 -5.22 2.07 -32.50
C SER A 508 -4.95 3.48 -33.01
N ASP A 509 -5.96 4.15 -33.56
CA ASP A 509 -5.85 5.54 -34.02
C ASP A 509 -5.65 6.48 -32.82
N ALA A 510 -6.45 6.29 -31.76
CA ALA A 510 -6.26 7.03 -30.51
C ALA A 510 -4.85 6.80 -29.92
N PHE A 511 -4.37 5.55 -29.92
CA PHE A 511 -3.03 5.21 -29.44
C PHE A 511 -1.93 5.85 -30.29
N SER A 512 -2.08 5.86 -31.62
CA SER A 512 -1.15 6.50 -32.55
C SER A 512 -1.09 8.02 -32.33
N CYS A 513 -2.23 8.69 -32.17
CA CYS A 513 -2.30 10.12 -31.86
C CYS A 513 -1.55 10.48 -30.56
N LEU A 514 -1.70 9.67 -29.50
CA LEU A 514 -0.98 9.87 -28.23
C LEU A 514 0.52 9.61 -28.40
N THR A 515 0.91 8.61 -29.18
CA THR A 515 2.31 8.30 -29.50
C THR A 515 2.99 9.49 -30.19
N LYS A 516 2.32 10.11 -31.17
CA LYS A 516 2.81 11.32 -31.86
C LYS A 516 3.02 12.48 -30.91
N HIS A 517 2.04 12.73 -30.04
CA HIS A 517 2.10 13.83 -29.07
C HIS A 517 3.27 13.68 -28.11
N LEU A 518 3.56 12.45 -27.67
CA LEU A 518 4.71 12.16 -26.82
C LEU A 518 6.04 12.30 -27.57
N ALA A 519 6.10 11.87 -28.83
CA ALA A 519 7.26 12.08 -29.68
C ALA A 519 7.59 13.58 -29.82
N MET A 520 6.57 14.43 -30.00
CA MET A 520 6.74 15.88 -30.11
C MET A 520 7.23 16.54 -28.83
N LYS A 521 7.00 15.92 -27.67
CA LYS A 521 7.42 16.44 -26.36
C LYS A 521 8.70 15.80 -25.85
N CYS A 522 9.25 14.83 -26.56
CA CYS A 522 10.46 14.13 -26.16
C CYS A 522 11.70 14.99 -26.44
N ALA A 523 12.58 15.13 -25.44
CA ALA A 523 13.85 15.84 -25.56
C ALA A 523 15.00 14.95 -26.09
N ASP A 524 14.85 13.63 -26.02
CA ASP A 524 15.83 12.66 -26.51
C ASP A 524 15.57 12.34 -27.98
N GLU A 525 16.53 12.70 -28.85
CA GLU A 525 16.41 12.59 -30.31
C GLU A 525 16.22 11.13 -30.76
N TYR A 526 16.86 10.18 -30.07
CA TYR A 526 16.72 8.76 -30.35
C TYR A 526 15.29 8.26 -30.07
N SER A 527 14.78 8.51 -28.86
CA SER A 527 13.42 8.12 -28.47
C SER A 527 12.35 8.85 -29.29
N GLN A 528 12.57 10.12 -29.63
CA GLN A 528 11.70 10.88 -30.52
C GLN A 528 11.62 10.23 -31.92
N SER A 529 12.76 9.94 -32.55
CA SER A 529 12.81 9.30 -33.87
C SER A 529 12.11 7.95 -33.88
N LEU A 530 12.32 7.14 -32.83
CA LEU A 530 11.69 5.83 -32.72
C LEU A 530 10.17 5.92 -32.51
N LEU A 531 9.70 6.85 -31.67
CA LEU A 531 8.27 7.08 -31.48
C LEU A 531 7.57 7.56 -32.76
N LEU A 532 8.23 8.41 -33.56
CA LEU A 532 7.68 8.86 -34.85
C LEU A 532 7.54 7.70 -35.86
N LYS A 533 8.55 6.82 -35.94
CA LYS A 533 8.48 5.61 -36.76
C LYS A 533 7.32 4.69 -36.34
N LEU A 534 7.11 4.54 -35.03
CA LEU A 534 6.02 3.71 -34.49
C LEU A 534 4.65 4.34 -34.73
N TYR A 535 4.54 5.67 -34.60
CA TYR A 535 3.36 6.44 -34.97
C TYR A 535 2.94 6.21 -36.43
N GLU A 536 3.89 6.17 -37.36
CA GLU A 536 3.61 5.91 -38.79
C GLU A 536 3.25 4.45 -39.07
N ARG A 537 3.88 3.51 -38.36
CA ARG A 537 3.71 2.07 -38.58
C ARG A 537 2.39 1.51 -38.04
N ILE A 538 1.92 2.01 -36.90
CA ILE A 538 0.72 1.49 -36.19
C ILE A 538 -0.57 1.59 -37.05
N PRO A 539 -0.88 2.74 -37.70
CA PRO A 539 -2.03 2.86 -38.59
C PRO A 539 -2.02 1.88 -39.77
N THR A 540 -0.84 1.62 -40.35
CA THR A 540 -0.68 0.66 -41.44
C THR A 540 -1.03 -0.76 -40.98
N LEU A 541 -0.51 -1.18 -39.83
CA LEU A 541 -0.79 -2.50 -39.24
C LEU A 541 -2.28 -2.64 -38.87
N SER A 542 -2.90 -1.59 -38.32
CA SER A 542 -4.34 -1.55 -38.04
C SER A 542 -5.18 -1.72 -39.31
N THR A 543 -4.80 -1.04 -40.40
CA THR A 543 -5.47 -1.15 -41.70
C THR A 543 -5.34 -2.55 -42.27
N GLN A 544 -4.15 -3.15 -42.19
CA GLN A 544 -3.92 -4.54 -42.62
C GLN A 544 -4.78 -5.53 -41.83
N LEU A 545 -4.82 -5.40 -40.50
CA LEU A 545 -5.68 -6.22 -39.65
C LEU A 545 -7.17 -6.11 -40.03
N LYS A 546 -7.65 -4.90 -40.31
CA LYS A 546 -9.04 -4.67 -40.76
C LYS A 546 -9.34 -5.36 -42.10
N MET A 547 -8.41 -5.30 -43.05
CA MET A 547 -8.56 -6.00 -44.34
C MET A 547 -8.61 -7.52 -44.13
N VAL A 548 -7.71 -8.07 -43.32
CA VAL A 548 -7.67 -9.51 -43.04
C VAL A 548 -8.90 -9.98 -42.26
N CYS A 549 -9.41 -9.20 -41.31
CA CYS A 549 -10.71 -9.46 -40.66
C CYS A 549 -11.86 -9.48 -41.67
N THR A 550 -11.81 -8.65 -42.70
CA THR A 550 -12.82 -8.63 -43.78
C THR A 550 -12.71 -9.89 -44.67
N VAL A 551 -11.49 -10.34 -44.97
CA VAL A 551 -11.24 -11.60 -45.68
C VAL A 551 -11.76 -12.80 -44.87
N LYS A 552 -11.45 -12.87 -43.57
CA LYS A 552 -11.96 -13.91 -42.66
C LYS A 552 -13.49 -13.84 -42.51
N ALA A 553 -14.08 -12.65 -42.49
CA ALA A 553 -15.53 -12.49 -42.48
C ALA A 553 -16.21 -13.05 -43.75
N ALA A 554 -15.53 -13.01 -44.90
CA ALA A 554 -16.03 -13.58 -46.14
C ALA A 554 -15.98 -15.12 -46.15
N THR A 555 -15.00 -15.73 -45.46
CA THR A 555 -14.89 -17.20 -45.36
C THR A 555 -15.98 -17.81 -44.45
N ILE A 556 -16.43 -17.07 -43.42
CA ILE A 556 -17.48 -17.53 -42.49
C ILE A 556 -18.83 -17.76 -43.20
N GLY A 557 -19.16 -17.01 -44.25
CA GLY A 557 -20.46 -17.09 -44.94
C GLY A 557 -20.53 -18.03 -46.14
N SER A 558 -19.40 -18.63 -46.55
CA SER A 558 -19.29 -19.37 -47.82
C SER A 558 -19.43 -20.90 -47.68
N GLY A 559 -19.73 -21.43 -46.49
CA GLY A 559 -19.79 -22.87 -46.24
C GLY A 559 -18.43 -23.59 -46.24
N THR A 560 -17.32 -22.84 -46.21
CA THR A 560 -15.94 -23.32 -46.28
C THR A 560 -15.22 -23.30 -44.92
N VAL A 561 -15.98 -23.22 -43.82
CA VAL A 561 -15.47 -23.22 -42.43
C VAL A 561 -14.63 -24.47 -42.19
N GLY A 562 -13.38 -24.30 -41.76
CA GLY A 562 -12.42 -25.40 -41.54
C GLY A 562 -11.59 -25.84 -42.76
N CYS A 563 -11.83 -25.26 -43.95
CA CYS A 563 -11.02 -25.49 -45.16
C CYS A 563 -9.62 -24.85 -45.05
N SER A 564 -8.67 -25.28 -45.88
CA SER A 564 -7.30 -24.72 -45.96
C SER A 564 -7.29 -23.19 -46.05
N ASN A 565 -8.22 -22.60 -46.81
CA ASN A 565 -8.33 -21.15 -46.99
C ASN A 565 -8.81 -20.44 -45.71
N ASP A 566 -9.67 -21.08 -44.93
CA ASP A 566 -10.18 -20.52 -43.66
C ASP A 566 -9.12 -20.58 -42.56
N LYS A 567 -8.33 -21.67 -42.53
CA LYS A 567 -7.15 -21.83 -41.66
C LYS A 567 -6.07 -20.79 -42.00
N GLN A 568 -5.77 -20.63 -43.29
CA GLN A 568 -4.81 -19.61 -43.77
C GLN A 568 -5.28 -18.19 -43.44
N ALA A 569 -6.57 -17.89 -43.60
CA ALA A 569 -7.13 -16.59 -43.21
C ALA A 569 -7.03 -16.34 -41.69
N THR A 570 -7.22 -17.38 -40.87
CA THR A 570 -7.00 -17.31 -39.41
C THR A 570 -5.53 -17.05 -39.07
N GLU A 571 -4.60 -17.76 -39.69
CA GLU A 571 -3.15 -17.58 -39.47
C GLU A 571 -2.69 -16.18 -39.84
N MET A 572 -3.11 -15.68 -41.00
CA MET A 572 -2.82 -14.30 -41.43
C MET A 572 -3.39 -13.28 -40.46
N LEU A 573 -4.60 -13.50 -39.93
CA LEU A 573 -5.23 -12.62 -38.96
C LEU A 573 -4.40 -12.56 -37.67
N LEU A 574 -4.00 -13.72 -37.15
CA LEU A 574 -3.20 -13.82 -35.92
C LEU A 574 -1.83 -13.16 -36.07
N GLU A 575 -1.17 -13.32 -37.23
CA GLU A 575 0.13 -12.68 -37.48
C GLU A 575 0.00 -11.15 -37.60
N ASN A 576 -1.07 -10.64 -38.23
CA ASN A 576 -1.35 -9.20 -38.27
C ASN A 576 -1.66 -8.64 -36.87
N ALA A 577 -2.43 -9.37 -36.07
CA ALA A 577 -2.73 -9.02 -34.69
C ALA A 577 -1.45 -8.94 -33.82
N LYS A 578 -0.57 -9.93 -33.97
CA LYS A 578 0.72 -9.99 -33.29
C LYS A 578 1.62 -8.82 -33.68
N ASN A 579 1.71 -8.50 -34.98
CA ASN A 579 2.52 -7.39 -35.46
C ASN A 579 2.03 -6.04 -34.92
N LEU A 580 0.71 -5.82 -34.88
CA LEU A 580 0.12 -4.63 -34.28
C LEU A 580 0.44 -4.53 -32.78
N MET A 581 0.24 -5.61 -32.02
CA MET A 581 0.54 -5.62 -30.58
C MET A 581 2.04 -5.45 -30.27
N ALA A 582 2.91 -5.99 -31.12
CA ALA A 582 4.36 -5.78 -31.00
C ALA A 582 4.75 -4.31 -31.17
N ALA A 583 4.19 -3.63 -32.18
CA ALA A 583 4.42 -2.20 -32.40
C ALA A 583 3.85 -1.33 -31.25
N VAL A 584 2.66 -1.67 -30.73
CA VAL A 584 2.06 -1.01 -29.57
C VAL A 584 2.92 -1.18 -28.31
N ARG A 585 3.45 -2.39 -28.08
CA ARG A 585 4.37 -2.66 -26.95
C ARG A 585 5.66 -1.85 -27.07
N GLU A 586 6.25 -1.81 -28.26
CA GLU A 586 7.47 -1.04 -28.53
C GLU A 586 7.25 0.46 -28.32
N ALA A 587 6.07 0.99 -28.69
CA ALA A 587 5.70 2.38 -28.47
C ALA A 587 5.55 2.71 -26.99
N VAL A 588 4.92 1.83 -26.19
CA VAL A 588 4.83 2.01 -24.72
C VAL A 588 6.20 1.97 -24.06
N HIS A 589 7.10 1.07 -24.48
CA HIS A 589 8.46 0.98 -23.95
C HIS A 589 9.26 2.25 -24.25
N THR A 590 9.22 2.69 -25.51
CA THR A 590 9.94 3.89 -25.95
C THR A 590 9.37 5.15 -25.30
N ALA A 591 8.05 5.24 -25.14
CA ALA A 591 7.42 6.35 -24.44
C ALA A 591 7.82 6.40 -22.96
N ALA A 592 7.86 5.25 -22.28
CA ALA A 592 8.30 5.19 -20.89
C ALA A 592 9.76 5.63 -20.71
N ALA A 593 10.65 5.22 -21.63
CA ALA A 593 12.04 5.68 -21.65
C ALA A 593 12.14 7.19 -21.94
N ALA A 594 11.32 7.70 -22.87
CA ALA A 594 11.23 9.12 -23.21
C ALA A 594 10.75 9.99 -22.03
N SER A 595 9.75 9.57 -21.27
CA SER A 595 9.15 10.35 -20.17
C SER A 595 10.10 10.59 -18.99
N ILE A 596 11.21 9.83 -18.90
CA ILE A 596 12.30 10.08 -17.95
C ILE A 596 13.04 11.39 -18.26
N ASN A 597 13.08 11.80 -19.53
CA ASN A 597 13.84 12.97 -20.01
C ASN A 597 12.99 14.25 -20.19
N ILE A 598 11.65 14.15 -20.14
CA ILE A 598 10.73 15.28 -20.40
C ILE A 598 10.69 16.31 -19.24
N ARG A 599 11.22 16.00 -18.05
CA ARG A 599 11.11 16.86 -16.85
C ARG A 599 12.36 17.65 -16.45
N ILE A 600 13.42 17.68 -17.27
CA ILE A 600 14.64 18.44 -16.94
C ILE A 600 14.67 19.84 -17.57
N SER A 601 13.82 20.14 -18.56
CA SER A 601 13.87 21.39 -19.33
C SER A 601 12.75 22.41 -19.07
N SER A 602 11.87 22.22 -18.09
CA SER A 602 10.94 23.27 -17.65
C SER A 602 11.39 23.85 -16.29
N LYS A 603 12.36 24.77 -16.33
CA LYS A 603 12.55 25.79 -15.29
C LYS A 603 11.80 27.04 -15.67
#